data_AF-A0A2T6E827-F1
#
_entry.id   AF-A0A2T6E827-F1
#
_cell.length_a   1.000
_cell.length_b   1.000
_cell.length_c   1.000
_cell.angle_alpha   90.00
_cell.angle_beta   90.00
_cell.angle_gamma   90.00
#
_symmetry.space_group_name_H-M   'P 1'
#
loop_
_entity.id
_entity.type
_entity.pdbx_description
1 polymer ?
#
loop_
_entity_poly.entity_id
_entity_poly.type
_entity_poly.pdbx_seq_one_letter_code
_entity_poly.pdbx_strand_id
1 'polypeptide(L)' 'MERSHWTLDSLNKAYQQGYMVGLTGRGAEDCCYQMDVLVAAWESGWDDGFEQYQKQQETDATQSNTHRSA' A
#
# COMPACT_ATOMS: atom_id res chain seq x y z
N MET A 1 -21.09 8.33 -24.28
CA MET A 1 -20.16 7.55 -23.44
C MET A 1 -19.27 8.54 -22.72
N GLU A 2 -19.62 8.89 -21.49
CA GLU A 2 -18.72 9.67 -20.63
C GLU A 2 -17.50 8.80 -20.35
N ARG A 3 -16.34 9.20 -20.87
CA ARG A 3 -15.08 8.57 -20.50
C ARG A 3 -14.78 9.05 -19.10
N SER A 4 -15.00 8.21 -18.09
CA SER A 4 -14.56 8.44 -16.71
C SER A 4 -13.15 9.03 -16.76
N HIS A 5 -13.01 10.31 -16.38
CA HIS A 5 -11.81 11.10 -16.62
C HIS A 5 -10.72 10.76 -15.61
N TRP A 6 -10.18 9.55 -15.67
CA TRP A 6 -8.92 9.20 -15.05
C TRP A 6 -7.80 9.40 -16.08
N THR A 7 -6.69 9.97 -15.62
CA THR A 7 -5.44 10.08 -16.38
C THR A 7 -4.41 9.13 -15.78
N LEU A 8 -3.38 8.80 -16.56
CA LEU A 8 -2.24 8.03 -16.06
C LEU A 8 -1.62 8.67 -14.80
N ASP A 9 -1.54 10.00 -14.77
CA ASP A 9 -1.06 10.75 -13.60
C ASP A 9 -1.97 10.55 -12.37
N SER A 10 -3.29 10.59 -12.53
CA SER A 10 -4.22 10.33 -11.42
C SER A 10 -4.16 8.90 -10.90
N LEU A 11 -3.95 7.91 -11.79
CA LEU A 11 -3.77 6.51 -11.40
C LEU A 11 -2.45 6.31 -10.67
N ASN A 12 -1.37 6.91 -11.16
CA ASN A 12 -0.06 6.84 -10.52
C ASN A 12 -0.09 7.49 -9.14
N LYS A 13 -0.80 8.61 -8.98
CA LYS A 13 -1.02 9.25 -7.68
C LYS A 13 -1.80 8.36 -6.73
N ALA A 14 -2.89 7.75 -7.20
CA ALA A 14 -3.69 6.82 -6.40
C ALA A 14 -2.83 5.65 -5.91
N TYR A 15 -2.09 5.00 -6.82
CA TYR A 15 -1.16 3.93 -6.48
C TYR A 15 -0.11 4.37 -5.45
N GLN A 16 0.57 5.49 -5.67
CA GLN A 16 1.58 5.99 -4.75
C GLN A 16 1.01 6.29 -3.36
N GLN A 17 -0.20 6.86 -3.28
CA GLN A 17 -0.86 7.10 -2.01
C GLN A 17 -1.21 5.79 -1.29
N GLY A 18 -1.75 4.81 -2.01
CA GLY A 18 -2.02 3.49 -1.45
C GLY A 18 -0.76 2.85 -0.90
N TYR A 19 0.33 2.85 -1.68
CA TYR A 19 1.62 2.33 -1.26
C TYR A 19 2.16 2.98 0.02
N MET A 20 2.08 4.31 0.12
CA MET A 20 2.50 5.02 1.33
C MET A 20 1.65 4.65 2.54
N VAL A 21 0.34 4.44 2.38
CA VAL A 21 -0.54 4.00 3.48
C VAL A 21 -0.22 2.56 3.88
N GLY A 22 -0.05 1.66 2.91
CA GLY A 22 0.28 0.25 3.13
C GLY A 22 1.58 0.08 3.94
N LEU A 23 2.60 0.91 3.65
CA LEU A 23 3.86 0.92 4.40
C LEU A 23 3.71 1.26 5.90
N THR A 24 2.59 1.87 6.31
CA THR A 24 2.33 2.20 7.72
C THR A 24 1.59 1.10 8.48
N GLY A 25 1.19 0.02 7.79
CA GLY A 25 0.38 -1.06 8.37
C GLY A 25 -1.08 -0.68 8.63
N ARG A 26 -1.53 0.50 8.17
CA ARG A 26 -2.93 0.93 8.22
C ARG A 26 -3.77 0.18 7.18
N GLY A 27 -5.06 0.03 7.44
CA GLY A 27 -5.97 -0.71 6.57
C GLY A 27 -6.36 0.04 5.28
N ALA A 28 -6.95 -0.71 4.34
CA ALA A 28 -7.38 -0.22 3.05
C ALA A 28 -8.58 0.76 3.12
N GLU A 29 -9.24 0.86 4.28
CA GLU A 29 -10.37 1.77 4.52
C GLU A 29 -10.01 3.27 4.41
N ASP A 30 -8.72 3.61 4.38
CA ASP A 30 -8.22 4.97 4.23
C ASP A 30 -8.29 5.52 2.78
N CYS A 31 -8.80 4.74 1.82
CA CYS A 31 -8.96 5.17 0.44
C CYS A 31 -9.97 6.33 0.30
N CYS A 32 -9.50 7.49 -0.17
CA CYS A 32 -10.34 8.67 -0.36
C CYS A 32 -10.93 8.81 -1.79
N TYR A 33 -10.63 7.85 -2.67
CA TYR A 33 -11.11 7.84 -4.05
C TYR A 33 -12.50 7.21 -4.14
N GLN A 34 -13.35 7.76 -5.01
CA GLN A 34 -14.72 7.26 -5.23
C GLN A 34 -14.90 6.61 -6.61
N MET A 35 -13.93 6.80 -7.51
CA MET A 35 -13.97 6.21 -8.85
C MET A 35 -13.30 4.85 -8.82
N ASP A 36 -14.01 3.80 -9.22
CA ASP A 36 -13.55 2.40 -9.17
C ASP A 36 -12.13 2.21 -9.74
N VAL A 37 -11.81 2.88 -10.84
CA VAL A 37 -10.47 2.76 -11.48
C VAL A 37 -9.36 3.39 -10.61
N LEU A 38 -9.65 4.49 -9.92
CA LEU A 38 -8.70 5.11 -8.99
C LEU A 38 -8.62 4.31 -7.68
N VAL A 39 -9.74 3.77 -7.20
CA VAL A 39 -9.78 2.88 -6.04
C VAL A 39 -8.94 1.64 -6.30
N ALA A 40 -9.13 0.96 -7.44
CA ALA A 40 -8.34 -0.21 -7.81
C ALA A 40 -6.83 0.07 -7.89
N ALA A 41 -6.45 1.24 -8.44
CA ALA A 41 -5.05 1.65 -8.48
C ALA A 41 -4.49 1.91 -7.07
N TRP A 42 -5.27 2.54 -6.20
CA TRP A 42 -4.92 2.77 -4.81
C TRP A 42 -4.77 1.45 -4.02
N GLU A 43 -5.73 0.55 -4.14
CA GLU A 43 -5.71 -0.76 -3.46
C GLU A 43 -4.51 -1.59 -3.90
N SER A 44 -4.20 -1.60 -5.20
CA SER A 44 -3.01 -2.28 -5.72
C SER A 44 -1.72 -1.72 -5.12
N GLY A 45 -1.63 -0.39 -4.96
CA GLY A 45 -0.50 0.23 -4.29
C GLY A 45 -0.44 -0.12 -2.81
N TRP A 46 -1.59 -0.12 -2.13
CA TRP A 46 -1.70 -0.47 -0.72
C TRP A 46 -1.26 -1.90 -0.45
N ASP A 47 -1.69 -2.87 -1.27
CA ASP A 47 -1.28 -4.28 -1.18
C ASP A 47 0.25 -4.41 -1.24
N ASP A 48 0.89 -3.78 -2.24
CA ASP A 48 2.34 -3.80 -2.41
C ASP A 48 3.08 -3.15 -1.21
N GLY A 49 2.52 -2.06 -0.67
CA GLY A 49 3.08 -1.36 0.49
C GLY A 49 2.93 -2.16 1.79
N PHE A 50 1.77 -2.82 1.96
CA PHE A 50 1.47 -3.63 3.14
C PHE A 50 2.29 -4.91 3.17
N GLU A 51 2.53 -5.54 2.01
CA GLU A 51 3.45 -6.68 1.90
C GLU A 51 4.86 -6.28 2.37
N GLN A 52 5.31 -5.07 2.01
CA GLN A 52 6.62 -4.56 2.44
C GLN A 52 6.67 -4.25 3.94
N TYR A 53 5.60 -3.73 4.52
CA TYR A 53 5.48 -3.58 5.97
C TYR A 53 5.57 -4.93 6.69
N GLN A 54 4.88 -5.96 6.19
CA GLN A 54 4.93 -7.32 6.76
C GLN A 54 6.33 -7.91 6.72
N LYS A 55 7.02 -7.79 5.57
CA LYS A 55 8.41 -8.26 5.42
C LYS A 55 9.35 -7.59 6.40
N GLN A 56 9.21 -6.27 6.62
CA GLN A 56 10.02 -5.54 7.60
C GLN A 56 9.81 -6.08 9.03
N GLN A 57 8.55 -6.33 9.41
CA GLN A 57 8.26 -6.90 10.73
C GLN A 57 8.81 -8.31 10.91
N GLU A 58 8.78 -9.14 9.86
CA GLU A 58 9.38 -10.48 9.90
C GLU A 58 10.90 -10.43 10.04
N THR A 59 11.56 -9.49 9.35
CA THR A 59 13.01 -9.29 9.49
C THR A 59 13.40 -8.80 10.88
N ASP A 60 12.63 -7.88 11.46
CA ASP A 60 12.90 -7.34 12.81
C ASP A 60 12.69 -8.40 13.90
N ALA A 61 11.67 -9.25 13.74
CA ALA A 61 11.42 -10.38 14.64
C ALA A 61 12.53 -11.43 14.57
N THR A 62 13.03 -11.72 13.36
CA THR A 62 14.08 -12.73 13.15
C THR A 62 15.43 -12.27 13.70
N GLN A 63 15.77 -10.98 13.57
CA GLN A 63 17.00 -10.42 14.14
C GLN A 63 16.96 -10.39 15.68
N SER A 64 15.81 -10.07 16.27
CA SER A 64 15.64 -10.05 17.73
C SER A 64 15.84 -11.42 18.39
N ASN A 65 15.50 -12.50 17.69
CA ASN A 65 15.68 -13.87 18.19
C ASN A 65 17.14 -14.37 18.10
N THR A 66 17.98 -13.74 17.28
CA THR A 66 19.37 -14.19 17.09
C THR A 66 20.32 -13.61 18.15
N HIS A 67 19.99 -12.47 18.77
CA HIS A 67 20.86 -11.80 19.75
C HIS A 67 20.70 -12.32 21.20
N ARG A 68 19.77 -13.24 21.48
CA ARG A 68 19.52 -13.79 22.84
C ARG A 68 20.25 -15.10 23.15
N SER A 69 20.97 -15.66 22.18
CA SER A 69 21.66 -16.94 22.31
C SER A 69 23.18 -16.74 22.23
N ALA A 70 23.77 -16.14 23.26
CA ALA A 70 25.21 -16.12 23.49
C ALA A 70 25.50 -16.15 25.00
#